data_AF-A0A923EKR3-F1
#
_entry.id   AF-A0A923EKR3-F1
#
_cell.length_a   1.000
_cell.length_b   1.000
_cell.length_c   1.000
_cell.angle_alpha   90.00
_cell.angle_beta   90.00
_cell.angle_gamma   90.00
#
_symmetry.space_group_name_H-M   'P 1'
#
loop_
_entity.id
_entity.type
_entity.pdbx_description
1 polymer ?
#
loop_
_entity_poly.entity_id
_entity_poly.type
_entity_poly.pdbx_seq_one_letter_code
_entity_poly.pdbx_strand_id
1 'polypeptide(L)'
;MRTLNAVDEKSARANISDFESEGGDQWKVLCKAWSHEQGFMKSTKAMGVSGIGCLVCVSTLQTNPDGGYSVAEALEFFPGVYIHTERTDGGVIRYLRNIDEKFDVQRVEEPELPAGIMKPAEKDDQGGPILHDGSGDGLSGNEEGPTIEGDLLRGSELEDE
;
A
#
# COMPACT_ATOMS: atom_id res chain seq x y z
N MET A 1 18.03 2.80 25.44
CA MET A 1 17.63 2.75 24.02
C MET A 1 18.32 3.89 23.30
N ARG A 2 19.11 3.65 22.25
CA ARG A 2 19.68 4.73 21.43
C ARG A 2 18.76 4.93 20.23
N THR A 3 18.26 6.14 20.07
CA THR A 3 17.45 6.51 18.89
C THR A 3 18.40 6.82 17.74
N LEU A 4 18.41 5.97 16.72
CA LEU A 4 19.14 6.24 15.48
C LEU A 4 18.27 7.13 14.59
N ASN A 5 18.42 8.45 14.74
CA ASN A 5 17.81 9.44 13.86
C ASN A 5 18.67 9.64 12.60
N ALA A 6 18.84 8.57 11.83
CA ALA A 6 19.52 8.59 10.55
C ALA A 6 18.53 8.10 9.47
N VAL A 7 18.19 9.00 8.55
CA VAL A 7 17.20 8.75 7.49
C VAL A 7 17.85 8.56 6.11
N ASP A 8 19.13 8.93 6.01
CA ASP A 8 20.00 8.77 4.85
C ASP A 8 21.47 8.65 5.29
N GLU A 9 22.36 8.34 4.34
CA GLU A 9 23.80 8.20 4.61
C GLU A 9 24.43 9.50 5.15
N LYS A 10 23.94 10.66 4.71
CA LYS A 10 24.45 11.96 5.16
C LYS A 10 24.15 12.19 6.65
N SER A 11 22.91 11.93 7.06
CA SER A 11 22.48 12.02 8.46
C SER A 11 23.11 10.93 9.32
N ALA A 12 23.32 9.73 8.78
CA ALA A 12 24.08 8.68 9.47
C ALA A 12 25.51 9.14 9.78
N ARG A 13 26.23 9.65 8.78
CA ARG A 13 27.61 10.14 8.94
C ARG A 13 27.72 11.33 9.91
N ALA A 14 26.68 12.15 10.01
CA ALA A 14 26.63 13.26 10.95
C ALA A 14 26.34 12.81 12.40
N ASN A 15 25.54 11.75 12.57
CA ASN A 15 24.99 11.36 13.87
C ASN A 15 25.66 10.13 14.49
N ILE A 16 26.48 9.41 13.74
CA ILE A 16 27.11 8.15 14.15
C ILE A 16 28.62 8.30 13.95
N SER A 17 29.35 8.45 15.06
CA SER A 17 30.78 8.81 15.08
C SER A 17 31.70 7.78 14.45
N ASP A 18 31.27 6.53 14.39
CA ASP A 18 31.98 5.36 13.86
C ASP A 18 31.33 4.85 12.57
N PHE A 19 30.61 5.71 11.83
CA PHE A 19 29.95 5.31 10.59
C PHE A 19 30.94 5.18 9.43
N GLU A 20 31.11 3.94 8.96
CA GLU A 20 31.83 3.59 7.74
C GLU A 20 30.85 3.01 6.71
N SER A 21 31.05 3.33 5.43
CA SER A 21 30.24 2.82 4.33
C SER A 21 31.08 2.53 3.09
N GLU A 22 30.78 1.44 2.41
CA GLU A 22 31.35 1.08 1.12
C GLU A 22 30.23 0.78 0.12
N GLY A 23 30.44 1.10 -1.16
CA GLY A 23 29.46 0.82 -2.22
C GLY A 23 28.23 1.73 -2.27
N GLY A 24 28.02 2.59 -1.28
CA GLY A 24 26.91 3.56 -1.21
C GLY A 24 25.51 2.93 -1.09
N ASP A 25 24.47 3.76 -1.00
CA ASP A 25 23.08 3.27 -0.90
C ASP A 25 22.52 2.82 -2.26
N GLN A 26 22.62 1.52 -2.53
CA GLN A 26 22.11 0.88 -3.75
C GLN A 26 20.58 0.77 -3.78
N TRP A 27 19.93 0.77 -2.61
CA TRP A 27 18.49 0.65 -2.50
C TRP A 27 17.82 2.01 -2.61
N LYS A 28 16.63 2.06 -3.20
CA LYS A 28 15.81 3.26 -3.28
C LYS A 28 14.48 2.99 -2.61
N VAL A 29 14.15 3.82 -1.62
CA VAL A 29 12.84 3.77 -0.97
C VAL A 29 11.77 4.16 -1.98
N LEU A 30 10.83 3.25 -2.21
CA LEU A 30 9.61 3.49 -3.00
C LEU A 30 8.51 4.03 -2.09
N CYS A 31 8.30 3.41 -0.93
CA CYS A 31 7.39 3.91 0.09
C CYS A 31 7.84 3.51 1.50
N LYS A 32 7.38 4.27 2.49
CA LYS A 32 7.57 3.98 3.91
C LYS A 32 6.35 4.47 4.67
N ALA A 33 5.85 3.64 5.58
CA ALA A 33 4.79 3.99 6.50
C ALA A 33 5.18 3.52 7.90
N TRP A 34 4.85 4.27 8.93
CA TRP A 34 5.17 3.90 10.30
C TRP A 34 4.18 4.55 11.28
N SER A 35 4.05 3.94 12.46
CA SER A 35 3.34 4.50 13.60
C SER A 35 4.10 4.18 14.87
N HIS A 36 4.47 5.22 15.62
CA HIS A 36 5.14 5.05 16.92
C HIS A 36 4.18 4.45 17.94
N GLU A 37 2.93 4.93 17.97
CA GLU A 37 1.91 4.47 18.91
C GLU A 37 1.53 3.01 18.67
N GLN A 38 1.34 2.62 17.40
CA GLN A 38 1.04 1.23 17.03
C GLN A 38 2.29 0.36 16.94
N GLY A 39 3.48 0.95 17.12
CA GLY A 39 4.75 0.25 17.16
C GLY A 39 5.13 -0.45 15.86
N PHE A 40 4.76 0.04 14.68
CA PHE A 40 5.13 -0.61 13.42
C PHE A 40 5.82 0.33 12.44
N MET A 41 6.64 -0.26 11.56
CA MET A 41 7.21 0.40 10.40
C MET A 41 7.24 -0.56 9.22
N LYS A 42 6.66 -0.16 8.09
CA LYS A 42 6.76 -0.87 6.81
C LYS A 42 7.57 -0.02 5.84
N SER A 43 8.41 -0.67 5.04
CA SER A 43 9.07 -0.01 3.92
C SER A 43 9.14 -0.92 2.71
N THR A 44 8.96 -0.32 1.53
CA THR A 44 9.23 -0.96 0.25
C THR A 44 10.44 -0.28 -0.38
N LYS A 45 11.46 -1.05 -0.74
CA LYS A 45 12.67 -0.57 -1.39
C LYS A 45 12.95 -1.39 -2.64
N ALA A 46 13.57 -0.76 -3.63
CA ALA A 46 14.02 -1.43 -4.84
C ALA A 46 15.52 -1.19 -5.08
N MET A 47 16.20 -2.18 -5.64
CA MET A 47 17.58 -2.09 -6.10
C MET A 47 17.62 -2.50 -7.58
N GLY A 48 18.12 -1.61 -8.43
CA GLY A 48 18.25 -1.88 -9.86
C GLY A 48 19.39 -2.86 -10.13
N VAL A 49 19.12 -3.88 -10.94
CA VAL A 49 20.11 -4.77 -11.54
C VAL A 49 20.28 -4.34 -12.99
N SER A 50 21.43 -3.71 -13.28
CA SER A 50 21.67 -2.99 -14.52
C SER A 50 21.38 -3.85 -15.75
N GLY A 51 20.49 -3.37 -16.62
CA GLY A 51 20.10 -4.02 -17.88
C GLY A 51 19.20 -5.26 -17.74
N ILE A 52 18.77 -5.64 -16.53
CA ILE A 52 18.01 -6.89 -16.32
C ILE A 52 16.67 -6.64 -15.63
N GLY A 53 16.65 -5.88 -14.53
CA GLY A 53 15.44 -5.74 -13.72
C GLY A 53 15.68 -5.04 -12.37
N CYS A 54 14.77 -5.25 -11.42
CA CYS A 54 14.90 -4.73 -10.06
C CYS A 54 14.64 -5.83 -9.02
N LEU A 55 15.42 -5.86 -7.96
CA LEU A 55 15.04 -6.52 -6.72
C LEU A 55 14.12 -5.59 -5.93
N VAL A 56 13.02 -6.11 -5.40
CA VAL A 56 12.08 -5.37 -4.56
C VAL A 56 11.98 -6.07 -3.22
N CYS A 57 12.22 -5.32 -2.16
CA CYS A 57 12.13 -5.78 -0.78
C CYS A 57 11.01 -5.04 -0.07
N VAL A 58 10.15 -5.78 0.61
CA VAL A 58 9.18 -5.25 1.58
C VAL A 58 9.61 -5.74 2.96
N SER A 59 9.91 -4.80 3.86
CA SER A 59 10.22 -5.11 5.26
C SER A 59 9.18 -4.49 6.17
N THR A 60 8.73 -5.25 7.16
CA THR A 60 7.91 -4.78 8.30
C THR A 60 8.67 -5.04 9.59
N LEU A 61 8.79 -3.99 10.41
CA LEU A 61 9.29 -4.02 11.77
C LEU A 61 8.10 -3.79 12.71
N GLN A 62 7.93 -4.64 13.72
CA GLN A 62 6.88 -4.54 14.73
C GLN A 62 7.51 -4.56 16.12
N THR A 63 7.14 -3.60 16.96
CA THR A 63 7.48 -3.60 18.39
C THR A 63 6.60 -4.63 19.10
N ASN A 64 7.24 -5.46 19.92
CA ASN A 64 6.59 -6.48 20.72
C ASN A 64 6.21 -5.93 22.11
N PRO A 65 5.27 -6.56 22.84
CA PRO A 65 4.88 -6.13 24.19
C PRO A 65 6.02 -6.12 25.21
N ASP A 66 7.06 -6.93 25.01
CA ASP A 66 8.26 -6.99 25.85
C ASP A 66 9.28 -5.87 25.53
N GLY A 67 8.98 -4.99 24.58
CA GLY A 67 9.86 -3.93 24.10
C GLY A 67 10.89 -4.40 23.06
N GLY A 68 10.88 -5.68 22.68
CA GLY A 68 11.65 -6.22 21.57
C GLY A 68 11.05 -5.87 20.20
N TYR A 69 11.66 -6.39 19.14
CA TYR A 69 11.19 -6.20 17.77
C TYR A 69 11.07 -7.52 17.01
N SER A 70 10.01 -7.63 16.22
CA SER A 70 9.83 -8.67 15.20
C SER A 70 10.03 -8.07 13.81
N VAL A 71 10.69 -8.81 12.93
CA VAL A 71 10.94 -8.41 11.54
C VAL A 71 10.33 -9.43 10.60
N ALA A 72 9.64 -8.96 9.56
CA ALA A 72 9.20 -9.77 8.44
C ALA A 72 9.70 -9.13 7.14
N GLU A 73 10.33 -9.92 6.28
CA GLU A 73 10.85 -9.45 5.00
C GLU A 73 10.40 -10.36 3.86
N ALA A 74 10.09 -9.76 2.72
CA ALA A 74 9.86 -10.45 1.46
C ALA A 74 10.74 -9.79 0.40
N LEU A 75 11.44 -10.61 -0.38
CA LEU A 75 12.31 -10.17 -1.46
C LEU A 75 11.93 -10.90 -2.74
N GLU A 76 11.70 -10.14 -3.80
CA GLU A 76 11.34 -10.69 -5.11
C GLU A 76 12.09 -9.95 -6.22
N PHE A 77 12.46 -10.68 -7.28
CA PHE A 77 13.08 -10.13 -8.46
C PHE A 77 12.06 -9.88 -9.56
N PHE A 78 12.02 -8.66 -10.07
CA PHE A 78 11.17 -8.23 -11.16
C PHE A 78 12.03 -8.03 -12.42
N PRO A 79 11.96 -8.93 -13.42
CA PRO A 79 12.66 -8.75 -14.68
C PRO A 79 12.01 -7.64 -15.51
N GLY A 80 12.78 -6.99 -16.37
CA GLY A 80 12.24 -6.04 -17.36
C GLY A 80 11.73 -4.73 -16.76
N VAL A 81 12.09 -4.38 -15.53
CA VAL A 81 11.69 -3.11 -14.89
C VAL A 81 12.89 -2.31 -14.39
N TYR A 82 12.72 -0.98 -14.35
CA TYR A 82 13.68 -0.05 -13.77
C TYR A 82 13.02 0.88 -12.75
N ILE A 83 13.82 1.47 -11.86
CA ILE A 83 13.34 2.45 -10.87
C ILE A 83 13.26 3.82 -11.55
N HIS A 84 12.04 4.33 -11.73
CA HIS A 84 11.82 5.70 -12.15
C HIS A 84 11.78 6.64 -10.94
N THR A 85 12.35 7.83 -11.09
CA THR A 85 12.35 8.88 -10.06
C THR A 85 11.77 10.16 -10.63
N GLU A 86 10.74 10.67 -9.97
CA GLU A 86 10.04 11.89 -10.36
C GLU A 86 10.12 12.90 -9.21
N ARG A 87 10.39 14.17 -9.56
CA ARG A 87 10.38 15.28 -8.60
C ARG A 87 9.09 16.06 -8.77
N THR A 88 8.33 16.15 -7.69
CA THR A 88 7.08 16.89 -7.58
C THR A 88 7.23 18.00 -6.54
N ASP A 89 6.24 18.89 -6.45
CA ASP A 89 6.18 19.92 -5.40
C ASP A 89 6.11 19.30 -3.99
N GLY A 90 5.59 18.07 -3.88
CA GLY A 90 5.51 17.29 -2.63
C GLY A 90 6.78 16.48 -2.31
N GLY A 91 7.82 16.54 -3.14
CA GLY A 91 9.07 15.82 -2.94
C GLY A 91 9.38 14.81 -4.03
N VAL A 92 10.11 13.75 -3.68
CA VAL A 92 10.59 12.74 -4.63
C VAL A 92 9.73 11.49 -4.55
N ILE A 93 9.13 11.12 -5.69
CA ILE A 93 8.35 9.89 -5.86
C ILE A 93 9.19 8.89 -6.65
N ARG A 94 9.12 7.62 -6.26
CA ARG A 94 9.78 6.52 -6.98
C ARG A 94 8.82 5.37 -7.19
N TYR A 95 8.86 4.80 -8.39
CA TYR A 95 8.04 3.66 -8.79
C TYR A 95 8.76 2.84 -9.85
N LEU A 96 8.32 1.60 -10.03
CA LEU A 96 8.85 0.72 -11.07
C LEU A 96 8.17 1.03 -12.40
N ARG A 97 8.94 1.06 -13.49
CA ARG A 97 8.44 1.16 -14.87
C ARG A 97 9.04 0.04 -15.71
N ASN A 98 8.31 -0.40 -16.72
CA ASN A 98 8.80 -1.40 -17.65
C ASN A 98 9.89 -0.81 -18.57
N ILE A 99 10.93 -1.59 -18.86
CA ILE A 99 12.01 -1.22 -19.78
C ILE A 99 11.48 -1.12 -21.23
N ASP A 100 10.44 -1.89 -21.57
CA ASP A 100 9.88 -1.98 -22.92
C ASP A 100 8.69 -1.04 -23.17
N GLU A 101 8.30 -0.22 -22.18
CA GLU A 101 7.16 0.69 -22.32
C GLU A 101 7.48 1.89 -23.23
N LYS A 102 7.19 1.70 -24.51
CA LYS A 102 6.98 2.75 -25.52
C LYS A 102 5.70 3.59 -25.31
N PHE A 103 5.09 3.63 -24.12
CA PHE A 103 3.79 4.29 -23.94
C PHE A 103 3.76 5.33 -22.82
N ASP A 104 3.23 6.48 -23.23
CA ASP A 104 2.88 7.67 -22.47
C ASP A 104 2.02 7.31 -21.25
N VAL A 105 2.40 7.84 -20.08
CA VAL A 105 1.59 7.70 -18.86
C VAL A 105 0.38 8.63 -19.02
N GLN A 106 -0.66 8.14 -19.69
CA GLN A 106 -1.96 8.78 -19.56
C GLN A 106 -2.43 8.52 -18.14
N ARG A 107 -2.60 9.62 -17.41
CA ARG A 107 -3.19 9.66 -16.07
C ARG A 107 -4.44 8.79 -16.09
N VAL A 108 -4.41 7.68 -15.36
CA VAL A 108 -5.63 6.89 -15.13
C VAL A 108 -6.51 7.77 -14.26
N GLU A 109 -7.53 8.38 -14.86
CA GLU A 109 -8.59 9.03 -14.10
C GLU A 109 -9.26 7.95 -13.23
N GLU A 110 -9.48 8.27 -11.94
CA GLU A 110 -10.21 7.36 -11.06
C GLU A 110 -11.55 7.00 -11.72
N PRO A 111 -11.90 5.70 -11.83
CA PRO A 111 -13.17 5.34 -12.43
C PRO A 111 -14.29 5.96 -11.59
N GLU A 112 -15.15 6.75 -12.22
CA GLU A 112 -16.35 7.23 -11.55
C GLU A 112 -17.15 6.03 -11.05
N LEU A 113 -17.42 6.02 -9.74
CA LEU A 113 -18.23 4.99 -9.12
C LEU A 113 -19.58 4.91 -9.85
N PRO A 114 -20.06 3.71 -10.23
CA PRO A 114 -21.37 3.56 -10.86
C PRO A 114 -22.44 4.23 -10.00
N ALA A 115 -23.31 5.02 -10.63
CA ALA A 115 -24.45 5.65 -9.97
C ALA A 115 -25.29 4.56 -9.28
N GLY A 116 -25.27 4.55 -7.94
CA GLY A 116 -25.97 3.55 -7.13
C GLY A 116 -25.12 2.88 -6.05
N ILE A 117 -23.79 3.02 -6.08
CA ILE A 117 -22.97 2.63 -4.93
C ILE A 117 -22.99 3.79 -3.92
N MET A 118 -23.58 3.54 -2.75
CA MET A 118 -23.62 4.48 -1.65
C MET A 118 -22.19 4.97 -1.35
N LYS A 119 -21.97 6.28 -1.45
CA LYS A 119 -20.74 6.89 -0.92
C LYS A 119 -20.63 6.48 0.56
N PRO A 120 -19.41 6.21 1.08
CA PRO A 120 -19.23 6.02 2.51
C PRO A 120 -19.88 7.18 3.25
N ALA A 121 -20.68 6.88 4.28
CA ALA A 121 -21.37 7.91 5.05
C ALA A 121 -20.37 9.00 5.44
N GLU A 122 -20.70 10.26 5.15
CA GLU A 122 -19.91 11.38 5.64
C GLU A 122 -19.83 11.26 7.16
N LYS A 123 -18.61 11.32 7.66
CA LYS A 123 -18.32 11.30 9.08
C LYS A 123 -18.27 12.75 9.55
N ASP A 124 -18.84 13.01 10.72
CA ASP A 124 -18.62 14.29 11.39
C ASP A 124 -17.13 14.46 11.78
N ASP A 125 -16.78 15.65 12.28
CA ASP A 125 -15.42 15.97 12.74
C ASP A 125 -14.94 15.07 13.90
N GLN A 126 -15.79 14.19 14.43
CA GLN A 126 -15.51 13.22 15.48
C GLN A 126 -15.54 11.75 14.98
N GLY A 127 -15.76 11.52 13.69
CA GLY A 127 -15.70 10.21 13.06
C GLY A 127 -17.01 9.39 13.09
N GLY A 128 -18.12 9.96 13.55
CA GLY A 128 -19.44 9.32 13.62
C GLY A 128 -20.27 9.52 12.34
N PRO A 129 -21.16 8.57 11.96
CA PRO A 129 -22.00 8.71 10.75
C PRO A 129 -23.04 9.84 10.92
N ILE A 130 -23.13 10.74 9.95
CA ILE A 130 -24.14 11.81 9.93
C ILE A 130 -25.51 11.22 9.56
N LEU A 131 -26.50 11.35 10.44
CA LEU A 131 -27.89 10.93 10.18
C LEU A 131 -28.71 12.14 9.68
N HIS A 132 -29.27 12.04 8.47
CA HIS A 132 -30.26 12.99 7.98
C HIS A 132 -31.67 12.57 8.44
N ASP A 133 -32.37 13.47 9.11
CA ASP A 133 -33.74 13.31 9.60
C ASP A 133 -34.78 13.56 8.50
N GLY A 134 -35.19 12.49 7.80
CA GLY A 134 -36.32 12.55 6.88
C GLY A 134 -37.66 12.45 7.60
N SER A 135 -38.38 13.58 7.75
CA SER A 135 -39.76 13.63 8.24
C SER A 135 -40.79 13.61 7.10
N GLY A 136 -41.73 12.65 7.18
CA GLY A 136 -43.09 12.64 6.58
C GLY A 136 -43.20 12.18 5.11
N ASP A 137 -44.14 11.35 4.65
CA ASP A 137 -45.32 10.65 5.19
C ASP A 137 -45.51 9.39 4.29
N GLY A 138 -45.72 8.18 4.81
CA GLY A 138 -47.06 7.61 5.01
C GLY A 138 -47.68 7.01 3.73
N LEU A 139 -47.71 5.67 3.61
CA LEU A 139 -48.92 4.85 3.37
C LEU A 139 -48.59 3.36 3.13
N SER A 140 -49.52 2.54 3.60
CA SER A 140 -49.57 1.09 3.82
C SER A 140 -49.66 0.19 2.58
N GLY A 141 -49.11 -1.03 2.67
CA GLY A 141 -49.46 -2.17 1.82
C GLY A 141 -48.85 -3.47 2.36
N ASN A 142 -49.71 -4.43 2.72
CA ASN A 142 -49.37 -5.76 3.25
C ASN A 142 -48.87 -6.73 2.16
N GLU A 143 -47.96 -7.61 2.61
CA GLU A 143 -47.71 -9.02 2.24
C GLU A 143 -47.82 -9.46 0.76
N GLU A 144 -46.69 -9.88 0.19
CA GLU A 144 -46.44 -11.24 -0.32
C GLU A 144 -44.97 -11.33 -0.79
N GLY A 145 -44.17 -12.16 -0.11
CA GLY A 145 -42.77 -12.40 -0.47
C GLY A 145 -42.65 -13.58 -1.45
N PRO A 146 -41.91 -13.47 -2.57
CA PRO A 146 -41.59 -14.63 -3.36
C PRO A 146 -40.26 -15.26 -2.90
N THR A 147 -40.36 -16.57 -2.75
CA THR A 147 -39.34 -17.60 -2.57
C THR A 147 -38.19 -17.47 -3.57
N ILE A 148 -36.94 -17.62 -3.12
CA ILE A 148 -35.79 -17.84 -4.01
C ILE A 148 -35.43 -19.33 -3.95
N GLU A 149 -35.87 -20.08 -4.96
CA GLU A 149 -35.30 -21.38 -5.32
C GLU A 149 -34.01 -21.18 -6.14
N GLY A 150 -33.02 -22.04 -5.84
CA GLY A 150 -32.01 -22.62 -6.73
C GLY A 150 -31.30 -21.73 -7.77
N ASP A 151 -29.98 -21.56 -7.60
CA ASP A 151 -29.08 -22.43 -8.36
C ASP A 151 -27.66 -22.42 -7.77
N LEU A 152 -27.28 -23.61 -7.29
CA LEU A 152 -25.98 -23.93 -6.73
C LEU A 152 -25.03 -24.28 -7.90
N LEU A 153 -23.87 -23.66 -7.86
CA LEU A 153 -22.69 -23.87 -8.70
C LEU A 153 -22.51 -25.33 -9.17
N ARG A 154 -22.52 -25.56 -10.49
CA ARG A 154 -21.90 -26.74 -11.10
C ARG A 154 -20.38 -26.59 -11.03
N GLY A 155 -19.75 -27.38 -10.17
CA GLY A 155 -18.34 -27.71 -10.28
C GLY A 155 -18.13 -28.65 -11.46
N SER A 156 -17.10 -28.37 -12.25
CA SER A 156 -16.53 -29.33 -13.21
C SER A 156 -15.33 -30.00 -12.55
N GLU A 157 -15.39 -31.32 -12.56
CA GLU A 157 -14.42 -32.28 -12.04
C GLU A 157 -13.06 -32.17 -12.74
N LEU A 158 -11.97 -32.37 -11.98
CA LEU A 158 -10.70 -32.88 -12.48
C LEU A 158 -10.41 -34.12 -11.65
N GLU A 159 -10.47 -35.27 -12.32
CA GLU A 159 -10.22 -36.60 -11.79
C GLU A 159 -8.72 -36.84 -11.57
N ASP A 160 -8.42 -37.54 -10.49
CA ASP A 160 -7.13 -38.15 -10.18
C ASP A 160 -6.91 -39.41 -11.06
N GLU A 161 -5.79 -39.47 -11.79
CA GLU A 161 -4.94 -40.66 -11.99
C GLU A 161 -3.48 -40.23 -12.21
#